data_AF-A0A550HAQ8-F1
#
_entry.id   AF-A0A550HAQ8-F1
#
_cell.length_a   1.000
_cell.length_b   1.000
_cell.length_c   1.000
_cell.angle_alpha   90.00
_cell.angle_beta   90.00
_cell.angle_gamma   90.00
#
_symmetry.space_group_name_H-M   'P 1'
#
loop_
_entity.id
_entity.type
_entity.pdbx_description
1 polymer ?
#
loop_
_entity_poly.entity_id
_entity_poly.type
_entity_poly.pdbx_seq_one_letter_code
_entity_poly.pdbx_strand_id
1 'polypeptide(L)'
;MTIDELPVAWRLSPEDVQAGWRALWWTVGPAGELAVMLVQRRYLSRDKYPRGWIGWRAETPFDGELVITSGQEQRRIPVEGIDMQPSHLALLPGSRFLLASGRTHRDTEGAWWKNVVVYSPEGRPEGALCIGDDIPALVTDRSGDIWTAYGDEGIYGNHPESGAGLAGWNTRGIATWAPEGRLPDWPLEGCTAATEGESVWLVWYSPKGTFLTRITPSTGEVASYRSPVKAPDGFAVRGTRVVLTSRDHY
;
A
#
# COMPACT_ATOMS: atom_id res chain seq x y z
N MET A 1 24.94 10.13 -10.41
CA MET A 1 23.80 10.81 -9.79
C MET A 1 23.89 10.51 -8.32
N THR A 2 24.32 11.48 -7.52
CA THR A 2 24.27 11.35 -6.06
C THR A 2 22.83 11.59 -5.60
N ILE A 3 22.45 11.08 -4.43
CA ILE A 3 21.09 11.27 -3.87
C ILE A 3 20.70 12.76 -3.80
N ASP A 4 21.68 13.65 -3.58
CA ASP A 4 21.48 15.10 -3.49
C ASP A 4 21.18 15.78 -4.84
N GLU A 5 21.36 15.08 -5.97
CA GLU A 5 21.04 15.57 -7.32
C GLU A 5 19.65 15.11 -7.80
N LEU A 6 18.95 14.28 -7.01
CA LEU A 6 17.63 13.81 -7.39
C LEU A 6 16.58 14.92 -7.21
N PRO A 7 15.70 15.15 -8.21
CA PRO A 7 14.63 16.12 -8.07
C PRO A 7 13.70 15.70 -6.94
N VAL A 8 13.44 16.62 -6.01
CA VAL A 8 12.45 16.43 -4.95
C VAL A 8 11.06 16.40 -5.59
N ALA A 9 10.44 15.22 -5.60
CA ALA A 9 9.09 15.05 -6.16
C ALA A 9 8.02 15.81 -5.36
N TRP A 10 8.18 15.86 -4.03
CA TRP A 10 7.30 16.59 -3.13
C TRP A 10 7.96 16.78 -1.77
N ARG A 11 7.56 17.84 -1.05
CA ARG A 11 7.94 18.06 0.35
C ARG A 11 6.79 18.73 1.10
N LEU A 12 6.68 18.42 2.38
CA LEU A 12 5.78 19.14 3.28
C LEU A 12 6.23 20.60 3.38
N SER A 13 5.28 21.54 3.27
CA SER A 13 5.59 22.97 3.31
C SER A 13 6.11 23.40 4.70
N PRO A 14 6.99 24.40 4.80
CA PRO A 14 7.41 24.95 6.08
C PRO A 14 6.23 25.42 6.95
N GLU A 15 5.20 26.00 6.32
CA GLU A 15 3.98 26.45 6.98
C GLU A 15 3.23 25.27 7.61
N ASP A 16 3.08 24.17 6.88
CA ASP A 16 2.43 22.95 7.40
C ASP A 16 3.24 22.33 8.55
N VAL A 17 4.57 22.31 8.44
CA VAL A 17 5.47 21.83 9.51
C VAL A 17 5.30 22.66 10.77
N GLN A 18 5.25 23.99 10.63
CA GLN A 18 5.05 24.94 11.73
C GLN A 18 3.64 24.81 12.33
N ALA A 19 2.63 24.56 11.50
CA ALA A 19 1.25 24.29 11.91
C ALA A 19 1.06 22.89 12.53
N GLY A 20 2.14 22.11 12.70
CA GLY A 20 2.13 20.84 13.41
C GLY A 20 1.76 19.62 12.56
N TRP A 21 1.65 19.75 11.24
CA TRP A 21 1.40 18.61 10.36
C TRP A 21 2.62 17.70 10.21
N ARG A 22 2.37 16.41 10.04
CA ARG A 22 3.37 15.39 9.71
C ARG A 22 2.84 14.51 8.58
N ALA A 23 3.69 14.25 7.58
CA ALA A 23 3.41 13.25 6.56
C ALA A 23 3.71 11.86 7.13
N LEU A 24 2.73 10.96 7.13
CA LEU A 24 2.88 9.60 7.68
C LEU A 24 2.83 8.53 6.61
N TRP A 25 1.85 8.61 5.71
CA TRP A 25 1.62 7.61 4.68
C TRP A 25 1.60 8.29 3.32
N TRP A 26 2.09 7.60 2.31
CA TRP A 26 2.07 8.09 0.93
C TRP A 26 1.88 6.93 -0.03
N THR A 27 1.49 7.26 -1.25
CA THR A 27 1.30 6.31 -2.35
C THR A 27 1.43 7.01 -3.68
N VAL A 28 1.73 6.25 -4.74
CA VAL A 28 1.63 6.73 -6.12
C VAL A 28 0.45 6.03 -6.77
N GLY A 29 -0.50 6.82 -7.25
CA GLY A 29 -1.70 6.34 -7.93
C GLY A 29 -1.40 5.78 -9.33
N PRO A 30 -2.34 5.02 -9.91
CA PRO A 30 -2.16 4.37 -11.21
C PRO A 30 -2.15 5.32 -12.42
N ALA A 31 -2.45 6.61 -12.22
CA ALA A 31 -2.24 7.67 -13.22
C ALA A 31 -0.99 8.53 -12.92
N GLY A 32 -0.19 8.15 -11.92
CA GLY A 32 1.08 8.80 -11.57
C GLY A 32 0.95 9.93 -10.54
N GLU A 33 -0.20 10.09 -9.90
CA GLU A 33 -0.41 11.09 -8.86
C GLU A 33 0.27 10.67 -7.56
N LEU A 34 0.90 11.60 -6.85
CA LEU A 34 1.40 11.36 -5.51
C LEU A 34 0.31 11.73 -4.49
N ALA A 35 -0.05 10.80 -3.60
CA ALA A 35 -0.89 11.09 -2.46
C ALA A 35 -0.09 10.99 -1.16
N VAL A 36 -0.30 11.93 -0.25
CA VAL A 36 0.33 11.97 1.08
C VAL A 36 -0.73 12.28 2.12
N MET A 37 -0.85 11.44 3.13
CA MET A 37 -1.73 11.69 4.27
C MET A 37 -0.95 12.45 5.35
N LEU A 38 -1.46 13.62 5.69
CA LEU A 38 -0.97 14.47 6.76
C LEU A 38 -1.78 14.24 8.03
N VAL A 39 -1.10 14.17 9.17
CA VAL A 39 -1.74 14.07 10.49
C VAL A 39 -1.20 15.14 11.42
N GLN A 40 -2.09 15.76 12.17
CA GLN A 40 -1.73 16.75 13.18
C GLN A 40 -0.97 16.11 14.33
N ARG A 41 0.15 16.71 14.75
CA ARG A 41 1.02 16.21 15.82
C ARG A 41 0.29 15.93 17.14
N ARG A 42 -0.83 16.62 17.41
CA ARG A 42 -1.66 16.38 18.60
C ARG A 42 -2.24 14.97 18.67
N TYR A 43 -2.40 14.30 17.52
CA TYR A 43 -2.87 12.93 17.41
C TYR A 43 -1.72 11.92 17.38
N LEU A 44 -0.47 12.35 17.53
CA LEU A 44 0.69 11.49 17.35
C LEU A 44 1.41 11.21 18.66
N SER A 45 1.60 9.94 18.97
CA SER A 45 2.57 9.49 19.97
C SER A 45 3.84 8.97 19.30
N ARG A 46 4.95 9.03 20.05
CA ARG A 46 6.21 8.45 19.59
C ARG A 46 6.19 6.96 19.90
N ASP A 47 6.37 6.16 18.87
CA ASP A 47 6.48 4.72 19.02
C ASP A 47 7.91 4.25 18.74
N LYS A 48 8.38 3.28 19.52
CA LYS A 48 9.64 2.57 19.27
C LYS A 48 9.30 1.37 18.41
N TYR A 49 9.44 1.50 17.10
CA TYR A 49 9.22 0.37 16.19
C TYR A 49 10.23 -0.75 16.48
N PRO A 50 9.87 -2.05 16.35
CA PRO A 50 10.78 -3.17 16.66
C PRO A 50 12.03 -3.24 15.76
N ARG A 51 12.12 -2.43 14.70
CA ARG A 51 13.32 -2.29 13.84
C ARG A 51 14.14 -1.01 14.08
N GLY A 52 14.08 -0.43 15.28
CA GLY A 52 15.06 0.55 15.75
C GLY A 52 14.82 2.02 15.37
N TRP A 53 13.67 2.34 14.76
CA TRP A 53 13.32 3.73 14.39
C TRP A 53 12.23 4.29 15.28
N ILE A 54 12.39 5.56 15.70
CA ILE A 54 11.33 6.34 16.35
C ILE A 54 10.35 6.75 15.25
N GLY A 55 9.23 6.04 15.17
CA GLY A 55 8.11 6.37 14.30
C GLY A 55 7.09 7.25 15.03
N TRP A 56 6.25 7.94 14.26
CA TRP A 56 5.01 8.48 14.79
C TRP A 56 3.92 7.41 14.65
N ARG A 57 3.15 7.22 15.71
CA ARG A 57 1.92 6.44 15.68
C ARG A 57 0.74 7.40 15.86
N ALA A 58 -0.25 7.29 14.98
CA ALA A 58 -1.49 8.03 15.15
C ALA A 58 -2.38 7.32 16.18
N GLU A 59 -2.84 8.06 17.18
CA GLU A 59 -3.80 7.56 18.18
C GLU A 59 -5.22 7.72 17.63
N THR A 60 -5.98 6.63 17.66
CA THR A 60 -7.33 6.58 17.10
C THR A 60 -8.39 6.99 18.14
N PRO A 61 -9.45 7.70 17.74
CA PRO A 61 -9.67 8.26 16.41
C PRO A 61 -8.84 9.54 16.18
N PHE A 62 -8.47 9.83 14.94
CA PHE A 62 -7.77 11.06 14.55
C PHE A 62 -8.33 11.68 13.28
N ASP A 63 -8.05 12.97 13.09
CA ASP A 63 -8.30 13.66 11.83
C ASP A 63 -7.01 13.82 11.04
N GLY A 64 -7.13 13.76 9.72
CA GLY A 64 -6.04 13.93 8.78
C GLY A 64 -6.44 14.81 7.60
N GLU A 65 -5.48 15.02 6.72
CA GLU A 65 -5.69 15.69 5.45
C GLU A 65 -4.93 14.95 4.36
N LEU A 66 -5.65 14.50 3.34
CA LEU A 66 -5.06 13.86 2.17
C LEU A 66 -4.66 14.95 1.17
N VAL A 67 -3.36 14.98 0.84
CA VAL A 67 -2.79 15.85 -0.17
C VAL A 67 -2.52 15.02 -1.42
N ILE A 68 -3.15 15.36 -2.55
CA ILE A 68 -2.93 14.71 -3.85
C ILE A 68 -2.24 15.71 -4.77
N THR A 69 -1.13 15.31 -5.38
CA THR A 69 -0.35 16.12 -6.32
C THR A 69 -0.30 15.44 -7.68
N SER A 70 -0.69 16.16 -8.74
CA SER A 70 -0.59 15.74 -10.13
C SER A 70 0.05 16.85 -10.96
N GLY A 71 1.31 16.66 -11.34
CA GLY A 71 2.11 17.73 -11.95
C GLY A 71 2.27 18.92 -11.00
N GLN A 72 1.72 20.07 -11.39
CA GLN A 72 1.74 21.30 -10.56
C GLN A 72 0.46 21.50 -9.75
N GLU A 73 -0.58 20.70 -10.00
CA GLU A 73 -1.85 20.82 -9.30
C GLU A 73 -1.81 20.05 -7.98
N GLN A 74 -2.37 20.68 -6.94
CA GLN A 74 -2.47 20.10 -5.61
C GLN A 74 -3.91 20.22 -5.10
N ARG A 75 -4.46 19.11 -4.62
CA ARG A 75 -5.76 19.05 -3.93
C ARG A 75 -5.54 18.60 -2.49
N ARG A 76 -6.24 19.24 -1.56
CA ARG A 76 -6.28 18.86 -0.13
C ARG A 76 -7.68 18.43 0.24
N ILE A 77 -7.82 17.29 0.91
CA ILE A 77 -9.10 16.69 1.28
C ILE A 77 -9.07 16.42 2.80
N PRO A 78 -9.92 17.08 3.61
CA PRO A 78 -10.01 16.78 5.03
C PRO A 78 -10.62 15.39 5.23
N VAL A 79 -10.11 14.64 6.21
CA VAL A 79 -10.59 13.31 6.56
C VAL A 79 -10.74 13.24 8.08
N GLU A 80 -11.99 13.16 8.54
CA GLU A 80 -12.32 13.26 9.96
C GLU A 80 -12.60 11.88 10.56
N GLY A 81 -12.28 11.70 11.85
CA GLY A 81 -12.69 10.53 12.62
C GLY A 81 -12.14 9.19 12.08
N ILE A 82 -10.89 9.16 11.64
CA ILE A 82 -10.22 7.92 11.22
C ILE A 82 -10.05 7.01 12.44
N ASP A 83 -10.85 5.96 12.50
CA ASP A 83 -10.88 4.98 13.60
C ASP A 83 -10.23 3.64 13.20
N MET A 84 -9.01 3.72 12.68
CA MET A 84 -8.15 2.58 12.41
C MET A 84 -6.69 3.03 12.47
N GLN A 85 -5.76 2.08 12.56
CA GLN A 85 -4.33 2.37 12.47
C GLN A 85 -3.84 2.04 11.06
N PRO A 86 -3.71 3.03 10.15
CA PRO A 86 -3.31 2.74 8.79
C PRO A 86 -1.83 2.38 8.72
N SER A 87 -1.50 1.47 7.82
CA SER A 87 -0.15 1.25 7.31
C SER A 87 -0.06 1.52 5.81
N HIS A 88 -1.21 1.58 5.12
CA HIS A 88 -1.26 1.78 3.67
C HIS A 88 -2.30 2.84 3.29
N LEU A 89 -2.01 3.50 2.17
CA LEU A 89 -2.85 4.46 1.48
C LEU A 89 -2.83 4.07 0.00
N ALA A 90 -3.98 4.10 -0.67
CA ALA A 90 -4.06 3.91 -2.12
C ALA A 90 -5.14 4.80 -2.74
N LEU A 91 -4.91 5.26 -3.97
CA LEU A 91 -5.86 6.09 -4.72
C LEU A 91 -6.78 5.23 -5.57
N LEU A 92 -8.05 5.59 -5.64
CA LEU A 92 -9.06 4.91 -6.45
C LEU A 92 -9.57 5.87 -7.54
N PRO A 93 -10.18 5.34 -8.62
CA PRO A 93 -10.79 6.16 -9.65
C PRO A 93 -11.81 7.17 -9.08
N GLY A 94 -11.87 8.33 -9.72
CA GLY A 94 -12.78 9.41 -9.33
C GLY A 94 -12.33 10.20 -8.10
N SER A 95 -11.03 10.24 -7.79
CA SER A 95 -10.46 10.90 -6.60
C SER A 95 -10.89 10.28 -5.26
N ARG A 96 -11.41 9.05 -5.29
CA ARG A 96 -11.59 8.24 -4.09
C ARG A 96 -10.25 7.74 -3.60
N PHE A 97 -10.20 7.24 -2.38
CA PHE A 97 -9.00 6.62 -1.82
C PHE A 97 -9.39 5.58 -0.77
N LEU A 98 -8.42 4.82 -0.31
CA LEU A 98 -8.60 3.92 0.82
C LEU A 98 -7.47 4.08 1.83
N LEU A 99 -7.79 3.80 3.09
CA LEU A 99 -6.82 3.53 4.14
C LEU A 99 -6.93 2.06 4.52
N ALA A 100 -5.79 1.42 4.75
CA ALA A 100 -5.75 0.04 5.20
C ALA A 100 -4.81 -0.16 6.38
N SER A 101 -5.22 -1.01 7.32
CA SER A 101 -4.35 -1.64 8.30
C SER A 101 -3.84 -2.95 7.71
N GLY A 102 -2.51 -3.12 7.70
CA GLY A 102 -1.89 -4.34 7.20
C GLY A 102 -2.17 -5.55 8.08
N ARG A 103 -2.65 -5.34 9.30
CA ARG A 103 -3.04 -6.39 10.24
C ARG A 103 -4.55 -6.41 10.43
N THR A 104 -5.11 -7.60 10.59
CA THR A 104 -6.48 -7.82 11.06
C THR A 104 -6.54 -8.88 12.16
N HIS A 105 -7.63 -8.87 12.92
CA HIS A 105 -7.85 -9.78 14.04
C HIS A 105 -9.25 -10.37 13.94
N ARG A 106 -9.44 -11.53 14.58
CA ARG A 106 -10.79 -12.09 14.75
C ARG A 106 -11.46 -11.45 15.96
N ASP A 107 -12.75 -11.19 15.85
CA ASP A 107 -13.58 -10.93 17.02
C ASP A 107 -13.82 -12.21 17.83
N THR A 108 -14.59 -12.06 18.91
CA THR A 108 -14.95 -13.17 19.81
C THR A 108 -15.80 -14.25 19.13
N GLU A 109 -16.45 -13.94 18.01
CA GLU A 109 -17.27 -14.86 17.22
C GLU A 109 -16.47 -15.53 16.09
N GLY A 110 -15.21 -15.13 15.91
CA GLY A 110 -14.29 -15.66 14.91
C GLY A 110 -14.35 -14.94 13.56
N ALA A 111 -15.15 -13.88 13.42
CA ALA A 111 -15.19 -13.08 12.20
C ALA A 111 -14.00 -12.11 12.16
N TRP A 112 -13.40 -11.99 10.98
CA TRP A 112 -12.27 -11.08 10.79
C TRP A 112 -12.73 -9.62 10.76
N TRP A 113 -12.00 -8.77 11.47
CA TRP A 113 -12.22 -7.33 11.44
C TRP A 113 -11.94 -6.77 10.05
N LYS A 114 -12.69 -5.73 9.72
CA LYS A 114 -12.48 -4.96 8.50
C LYS A 114 -11.22 -4.12 8.68
N ASN A 115 -10.26 -4.30 7.78
CA ASN A 115 -8.97 -3.62 7.83
C ASN A 115 -8.77 -2.63 6.69
N VAL A 116 -9.82 -2.31 5.93
CA VAL A 116 -9.82 -1.27 4.90
C VAL A 116 -11.07 -0.41 5.03
N VAL A 117 -10.92 0.90 4.87
CA VAL A 117 -12.02 1.84 4.66
C VAL A 117 -11.80 2.58 3.35
N VAL A 118 -12.83 2.60 2.51
CA VAL A 118 -12.89 3.37 1.27
C VAL A 118 -13.52 4.72 1.57
N TYR A 119 -12.92 5.78 1.04
CA TYR A 119 -13.35 7.16 1.23
C TYR A 119 -13.75 7.81 -0.09
N SER A 120 -14.77 8.65 -0.02
CA SER A 120 -15.23 9.50 -1.12
C SER A 120 -14.20 10.59 -1.42
N PRO A 121 -14.35 11.30 -2.56
CA PRO A 121 -13.47 12.43 -2.90
C PRO A 121 -13.53 13.60 -1.91
N GLU A 122 -14.56 13.64 -1.07
CA GLU A 122 -14.78 14.62 -0.01
C GLU A 122 -14.27 14.12 1.36
N GLY A 123 -13.62 12.95 1.41
CA GLY A 123 -13.05 12.39 2.63
C GLY A 123 -14.06 11.70 3.54
N ARG A 124 -15.24 11.32 3.03
CA ARG A 124 -16.28 10.61 3.79
C ARG A 124 -16.14 9.09 3.62
N PRO A 125 -16.28 8.29 4.67
CA PRO A 125 -16.24 6.83 4.52
C PRO A 125 -17.44 6.34 3.71
N GLU A 126 -17.18 5.55 2.67
CA GLU A 126 -18.19 4.93 1.79
C GLU A 126 -18.45 3.46 2.18
N GLY A 127 -17.46 2.79 2.76
CA GLY A 127 -17.56 1.39 3.11
C GLY A 127 -16.29 0.84 3.72
N ALA A 128 -16.41 -0.31 4.36
CA ALA A 128 -15.29 -1.01 4.98
C ALA A 128 -15.32 -2.50 4.63
N LEU A 129 -14.15 -3.08 4.38
CA LEU A 129 -13.95 -4.45 3.92
C LEU A 129 -12.75 -5.10 4.62
N CYS A 130 -12.70 -6.44 4.56
CA CYS A 130 -11.57 -7.25 4.99
C CYS A 130 -10.90 -7.85 3.75
N ILE A 131 -9.59 -7.68 3.59
CA ILE A 131 -8.84 -8.13 2.40
C ILE A 131 -7.61 -8.97 2.75
N GLY A 132 -7.65 -9.71 3.85
CA GLY A 132 -6.51 -10.49 4.32
C GLY A 132 -5.82 -9.91 5.54
N ASP A 133 -5.03 -10.76 6.20
CA ASP A 133 -4.07 -10.39 7.23
C ASP A 133 -2.65 -10.34 6.65
N ASP A 134 -1.78 -9.60 7.36
CA ASP A 134 -0.39 -9.33 7.04
C ASP A 134 -0.18 -8.82 5.62
N ILE A 135 -0.39 -7.53 5.40
CA ILE A 135 -0.25 -6.89 4.09
C ILE A 135 1.01 -6.02 4.08
N PRO A 136 2.18 -6.52 3.65
CA PRO A 136 3.35 -5.68 3.41
C PRO A 136 3.13 -4.68 2.27
N ALA A 137 2.45 -5.09 1.20
CA ALA A 137 2.31 -4.29 -0.01
C ALA A 137 0.87 -4.25 -0.53
N LEU A 138 0.42 -3.04 -0.85
CA LEU A 138 -0.91 -2.76 -1.40
C LEU A 138 -0.80 -1.66 -2.45
N VAL A 139 -1.39 -1.89 -3.63
CA VAL A 139 -1.60 -0.88 -4.67
C VAL A 139 -2.99 -1.03 -5.28
N THR A 140 -3.41 -0.04 -6.04
CA THR A 140 -4.66 -0.05 -6.81
C THR A 140 -4.37 0.13 -8.28
N ASP A 141 -5.14 -0.53 -9.13
CA ASP A 141 -5.07 -0.33 -10.58
C ASP A 141 -6.02 0.76 -11.08
N ARG A 142 -6.00 1.01 -12.40
CA ARG A 142 -6.83 2.03 -13.05
C ARG A 142 -8.33 1.73 -13.01
N SER A 143 -8.70 0.47 -12.83
CA SER A 143 -10.10 0.04 -12.69
C SER A 143 -10.60 0.23 -11.25
N GLY A 144 -9.68 0.43 -10.31
CA GLY A 144 -9.97 0.57 -8.89
C GLY A 144 -9.99 -0.76 -8.13
N ASP A 145 -9.45 -1.82 -8.74
CA ASP A 145 -9.19 -3.05 -8.00
C ASP A 145 -7.94 -2.86 -7.13
N ILE A 146 -7.98 -3.49 -5.96
CA ILE A 146 -6.95 -3.46 -4.93
C ILE A 146 -6.11 -4.72 -5.08
N TRP A 147 -4.80 -4.57 -5.08
CA TRP A 147 -3.85 -5.65 -5.28
C TRP A 147 -2.93 -5.76 -4.09
N THR A 148 -2.83 -6.96 -3.53
CA THR A 148 -2.08 -7.24 -2.31
C THR A 148 -1.01 -8.29 -2.56
N ALA A 149 0.13 -8.11 -1.91
CA ALA A 149 1.08 -9.18 -1.62
C ALA A 149 1.14 -9.33 -0.10
N TYR A 150 0.90 -10.55 0.39
CA TYR A 150 0.79 -10.86 1.81
C TYR A 150 2.12 -11.30 2.40
N GLY A 151 2.32 -10.99 3.68
CA GLY A 151 3.46 -11.44 4.45
C GLY A 151 3.29 -12.86 4.96
N ASP A 152 4.32 -13.36 5.62
CA ASP A 152 4.37 -14.75 6.09
C ASP A 152 3.32 -15.03 7.18
N GLU A 153 3.07 -14.09 8.10
CA GLU A 153 2.03 -14.24 9.11
C GLU A 153 0.64 -14.31 8.47
N GLY A 154 0.42 -13.66 7.32
CA GLY A 154 -0.84 -13.74 6.58
C GLY A 154 -0.97 -15.07 5.86
N ILE A 155 0.08 -15.46 5.13
CA ILE A 155 0.13 -16.70 4.35
C ILE A 155 -0.02 -17.94 5.24
N TYR A 156 0.59 -17.92 6.43
CA TYR A 156 0.60 -19.05 7.36
C TYR A 156 -0.35 -18.89 8.56
N GLY A 157 -0.96 -17.72 8.77
CA GLY A 157 -1.77 -17.38 9.96
C GLY A 157 -3.25 -17.72 9.89
N ASN A 158 -3.66 -18.67 9.04
CA ASN A 158 -5.05 -19.14 8.90
C ASN A 158 -6.07 -18.08 8.44
N HIS A 159 -5.63 -16.96 7.85
CA HIS A 159 -6.55 -16.08 7.14
C HIS A 159 -6.85 -16.71 5.76
N PRO A 160 -8.13 -17.02 5.43
CA PRO A 160 -8.47 -17.78 4.23
C PRO A 160 -7.97 -17.11 2.94
N GLU A 161 -8.03 -15.78 2.93
CA GLU A 161 -7.69 -14.98 1.75
C GLU A 161 -6.20 -14.69 1.56
N SER A 162 -5.40 -14.76 2.64
CA SER A 162 -3.97 -14.43 2.55
C SER A 162 -3.13 -15.63 2.10
N GLY A 163 -3.69 -16.85 2.20
CA GLY A 163 -2.94 -18.09 2.02
C GLY A 163 -2.30 -18.25 0.64
N ALA A 164 -2.87 -17.67 -0.42
CA ALA A 164 -2.28 -17.75 -1.76
C ALA A 164 -1.08 -16.80 -1.97
N GLY A 165 -0.80 -15.93 -1.00
CA GLY A 165 0.32 -14.99 -0.99
C GLY A 165 0.14 -13.73 -1.83
N LEU A 166 -0.65 -13.77 -2.90
CA LEU A 166 -1.04 -12.61 -3.69
C LEU A 166 -2.56 -12.64 -3.92
N ALA A 167 -3.21 -11.48 -4.01
CA ALA A 167 -4.62 -11.41 -4.38
C ALA A 167 -5.00 -10.08 -5.06
N GLY A 168 -6.08 -10.11 -5.82
CA GLY A 168 -6.78 -8.94 -6.34
C GLY A 168 -8.20 -8.88 -5.76
N TRP A 169 -8.68 -7.67 -5.48
CA TRP A 169 -9.96 -7.40 -4.80
C TRP A 169 -10.68 -6.25 -5.48
N ASN A 170 -12.00 -6.26 -5.49
CA ASN A 170 -12.76 -5.03 -5.74
C ASN A 170 -13.02 -4.28 -4.42
N THR A 171 -13.53 -3.05 -4.54
CA THR A 171 -13.87 -2.21 -3.37
C THR A 171 -15.06 -2.70 -2.53
N ARG A 172 -15.67 -3.85 -2.89
CA ARG A 172 -16.68 -4.54 -2.08
C ARG A 172 -16.09 -5.68 -1.24
N GLY A 173 -14.77 -5.92 -1.34
CA GLY A 173 -14.09 -7.00 -0.61
C GLY A 173 -14.30 -8.37 -1.23
N ILE A 174 -14.63 -8.44 -2.52
CA ILE A 174 -14.72 -9.70 -3.24
C ILE A 174 -13.39 -9.90 -3.98
N ALA A 175 -12.78 -11.06 -3.79
CA ALA A 175 -11.60 -11.46 -4.55
C ALA A 175 -11.93 -11.52 -6.05
N THR A 176 -11.16 -10.78 -6.85
CA THR A 176 -11.28 -10.74 -8.33
C THR A 176 -10.16 -11.50 -9.01
N TRP A 177 -9.08 -11.81 -8.28
CA TRP A 177 -7.94 -12.54 -8.81
C TRP A 177 -7.19 -13.31 -7.71
N ALA A 178 -6.71 -14.51 -8.05
CA ALA A 178 -5.77 -15.29 -7.25
C ALA A 178 -4.72 -15.95 -8.16
N PRO A 179 -3.54 -16.33 -7.64
CA PRO A 179 -2.46 -16.97 -8.41
C PRO A 179 -2.87 -18.17 -9.26
N GLU A 180 -3.68 -19.08 -8.71
CA GLU A 180 -4.19 -20.29 -9.39
C GLU A 180 -3.11 -21.10 -10.15
N GLY A 181 -1.92 -21.25 -9.54
CA GLY A 181 -0.81 -21.99 -10.14
C GLY A 181 -0.05 -21.26 -11.26
N ARG A 182 -0.36 -19.98 -11.52
CA ARG A 182 0.31 -19.15 -12.54
C ARG A 182 1.65 -18.55 -12.08
N LEU A 183 2.08 -18.84 -10.85
CA LEU A 183 3.36 -18.38 -10.31
C LEU A 183 4.45 -19.45 -10.49
N PRO A 184 5.72 -19.05 -10.67
CA PRO A 184 6.85 -19.98 -10.79
C PRO A 184 7.16 -20.76 -9.50
N ASP A 185 6.63 -20.31 -8.36
CA ASP A 185 6.80 -20.95 -7.05
C ASP A 185 5.71 -20.51 -6.07
N TRP A 186 5.66 -21.11 -4.89
CA TRP A 186 4.78 -20.71 -3.80
C TRP A 186 5.31 -19.46 -3.08
N PRO A 187 4.53 -18.37 -2.95
CA PRO A 187 4.96 -17.20 -2.18
C PRO A 187 5.13 -17.50 -0.69
N LEU A 188 6.19 -16.96 -0.10
CA LEU A 188 6.43 -16.97 1.35
C LEU A 188 6.14 -15.60 1.98
N GLU A 189 6.38 -14.52 1.24
CA GLU A 189 6.23 -13.14 1.72
C GLU A 189 6.18 -12.16 0.53
N GLY A 190 5.30 -11.16 0.61
CA GLY A 190 5.25 -10.00 -0.28
C GLY A 190 6.24 -8.92 0.14
N CYS A 191 6.91 -8.28 -0.81
CA CYS A 191 7.91 -7.25 -0.53
C CYS A 191 7.38 -5.84 -0.82
N THR A 192 6.92 -5.59 -2.05
CA THR A 192 6.52 -4.26 -2.52
C THR A 192 5.65 -4.38 -3.77
N ALA A 193 4.93 -3.32 -4.15
CA ALA A 193 4.02 -3.31 -5.28
C ALA A 193 4.06 -1.96 -6.03
N ALA A 194 3.75 -1.98 -7.33
CA ALA A 194 3.63 -0.79 -8.18
C ALA A 194 2.67 -1.04 -9.35
N THR A 195 2.26 0.02 -10.03
CA THR A 195 1.45 -0.06 -11.26
C THR A 195 2.10 0.70 -12.41
N GLU A 196 1.87 0.23 -13.63
CA GLU A 196 2.22 0.94 -14.86
C GLU A 196 1.18 0.66 -15.95
N GLY A 197 0.50 1.71 -16.41
CA GLY A 197 -0.53 1.55 -17.43
C GLY A 197 -1.66 0.65 -16.92
N GLU A 198 -1.92 -0.46 -17.62
CA GLU A 198 -2.87 -1.49 -17.18
C GLU A 198 -2.21 -2.60 -16.35
N SER A 199 -0.90 -2.58 -16.17
CA SER A 199 -0.19 -3.64 -15.46
C SER A 199 -0.04 -3.34 -13.98
N VAL A 200 -0.27 -4.37 -13.18
CA VAL A 200 0.08 -4.42 -11.76
C VAL A 200 1.34 -5.23 -11.61
N TRP A 201 2.23 -4.78 -10.75
CA TRP A 201 3.48 -5.46 -10.42
C TRP A 201 3.52 -5.74 -8.93
N LEU A 202 3.64 -7.03 -8.59
CA LEU A 202 3.78 -7.50 -7.22
C LEU A 202 5.14 -8.18 -7.06
N VAL A 203 5.88 -7.78 -6.04
CA VAL A 203 7.17 -8.37 -5.70
C VAL A 203 7.01 -9.25 -4.49
N TRP A 204 7.52 -10.47 -4.59
CA TRP A 204 7.36 -11.48 -3.56
C TRP A 204 8.56 -12.43 -3.54
N TYR A 205 8.74 -13.05 -2.39
CA TYR A 205 9.84 -13.94 -2.08
C TYR A 205 9.37 -15.41 -2.00
N SER A 206 10.22 -16.33 -2.46
CA SER A 206 10.05 -17.78 -2.36
C SER A 206 11.38 -18.47 -2.01
N PRO A 207 11.39 -19.78 -1.66
CA PRO A 207 12.63 -20.53 -1.48
C PRO A 207 13.54 -20.50 -2.72
N LYS A 208 12.95 -20.41 -3.91
CA LYS A 208 13.68 -20.33 -5.18
C LYS A 208 14.18 -18.92 -5.48
N GLY A 209 13.86 -17.91 -4.68
CA GLY A 209 14.31 -16.53 -4.83
C GLY A 209 13.16 -15.53 -4.91
N THR A 210 13.49 -14.30 -5.30
CA THR A 210 12.53 -13.19 -5.34
C THR A 210 12.05 -12.97 -6.76
N PHE A 211 10.76 -12.69 -6.93
CA PHE A 211 10.11 -12.55 -8.22
C PHE A 211 9.37 -11.21 -8.32
N LEU A 212 9.47 -10.59 -9.48
CA LEU A 212 8.60 -9.51 -9.95
C LEU A 212 7.52 -10.15 -10.82
N THR A 213 6.28 -10.19 -10.35
CA THR A 213 5.15 -10.70 -11.14
C THR A 213 4.36 -9.53 -11.70
N ARG A 214 4.29 -9.46 -13.03
CA ARG A 214 3.37 -8.59 -13.79
C ARG A 214 2.04 -9.30 -13.98
N ILE A 215 0.96 -8.60 -13.72
CA ILE A 215 -0.41 -9.02 -13.98
C ILE A 215 -1.07 -7.94 -14.83
N THR A 216 -1.74 -8.34 -15.90
CA THR A 216 -2.60 -7.45 -16.70
C THR A 216 -4.06 -7.82 -16.39
N PRO A 217 -4.77 -7.07 -15.51
CA PRO A 217 -6.09 -7.47 -15.02
C PRO A 217 -7.13 -7.66 -16.13
N SER A 218 -7.08 -6.80 -17.16
CA SER A 218 -8.01 -6.83 -18.31
C SER A 218 -7.94 -8.13 -19.12
N THR A 219 -6.80 -8.82 -19.12
CA THR A 219 -6.56 -10.04 -19.92
C THR A 219 -6.30 -11.28 -19.06
N GLY A 220 -5.96 -11.10 -17.78
CA GLY A 220 -5.50 -12.15 -16.90
C GLY A 220 -4.09 -12.67 -17.21
N GLU A 221 -3.34 -12.01 -18.11
CA GLU A 221 -1.95 -12.35 -18.41
C GLU A 221 -1.08 -12.20 -17.16
N VAL A 222 -0.24 -13.20 -16.90
CA VAL A 222 0.71 -13.22 -15.79
C VAL A 222 2.10 -13.54 -16.34
N ALA A 223 3.08 -12.71 -15.98
CA ALA A 223 4.48 -12.94 -16.30
C ALA A 223 5.36 -12.68 -15.07
N SER A 224 6.20 -13.64 -14.70
CA SER A 224 7.09 -13.52 -13.55
C SER A 224 8.56 -13.47 -13.98
N TYR A 225 9.31 -12.55 -13.38
CA TYR A 225 10.72 -12.34 -13.64
C TYR A 225 11.49 -12.50 -12.34
N ARG A 226 12.63 -13.16 -12.37
CA ARG A 226 13.51 -13.24 -11.19
C ARG A 226 14.08 -11.85 -10.90
N SER A 227 13.92 -11.39 -9.66
CA SER A 227 14.52 -10.15 -9.18
C SER A 227 16.03 -10.35 -8.96
N PRO A 228 16.88 -9.40 -9.38
CA PRO A 228 18.30 -9.39 -9.03
C PRO A 228 18.54 -8.96 -7.57
N VAL A 229 17.54 -8.33 -6.93
CA VAL A 229 17.59 -7.91 -5.52
C VAL A 229 16.77 -8.88 -4.68
N LYS A 230 17.37 -9.42 -3.61
CA LYS A 230 16.74 -10.44 -2.76
C LYS A 230 15.56 -9.89 -1.96
N ALA A 231 15.68 -8.71 -1.36
CA ALA A 231 14.62 -8.12 -0.55
C ALA A 231 14.46 -6.64 -0.92
N PRO A 232 13.81 -6.35 -2.06
CA PRO A 232 13.56 -4.97 -2.44
C PRO A 232 12.50 -4.36 -1.53
N ASP A 233 12.76 -3.16 -1.02
CA ASP A 233 11.86 -2.44 -0.12
C ASP A 233 11.01 -1.39 -0.86
N GLY A 234 11.25 -1.24 -2.17
CA GLY A 234 10.57 -0.31 -3.05
C GLY A 234 11.02 -0.54 -4.49
N PHE A 235 10.18 -0.12 -5.44
CA PHE A 235 10.55 -0.13 -6.84
C PHE A 235 9.70 0.82 -7.69
N ALA A 236 10.19 1.10 -8.89
CA ALA A 236 9.45 1.77 -9.95
C ALA A 236 9.68 1.03 -11.27
N VAL A 237 8.65 1.01 -12.11
CA VAL A 237 8.69 0.37 -13.42
C VAL A 237 8.32 1.37 -14.52
N ARG A 238 9.03 1.30 -15.65
CA ARG A 238 8.68 2.03 -16.86
C ARG A 238 9.07 1.26 -18.12
N GLY A 239 8.10 0.82 -18.88
CA GLY A 239 8.25 0.04 -20.10
C GLY A 239 9.00 -1.27 -19.82
N THR A 240 10.24 -1.34 -20.30
CA THR A 240 11.10 -2.52 -20.13
C THR A 240 12.15 -2.34 -19.02
N ARG A 241 11.99 -1.33 -18.15
CA ARG A 241 12.97 -0.99 -17.11
C ARG A 241 12.32 -1.04 -15.73
N VAL A 242 13.08 -1.53 -14.77
CA VAL A 242 12.72 -1.51 -13.35
C VAL A 242 13.88 -0.90 -12.56
N VAL A 243 13.55 -0.07 -11.58
CA VAL A 243 14.48 0.40 -10.55
C VAL A 243 14.03 -0.22 -9.23
N LEU A 244 14.93 -0.91 -8.56
CA LEU A 244 14.69 -1.56 -7.27
C LEU A 244 15.49 -0.83 -6.21
N THR A 245 14.89 -0.58 -5.04
CA THR A 245 15.62 -0.13 -3.86
C THR A 245 15.80 -1.30 -2.90
N SER A 246 16.84 -1.23 -2.07
CA SER A 246 17.01 -2.11 -0.94
C SER A 246 17.57 -1.29 0.21
N ARG A 247 17.12 -1.58 1.43
CA ARG A 247 17.72 -1.01 2.64
C ARG A 247 18.77 -1.97 3.16
N ASP A 248 19.99 -1.45 3.36
CA ASP A 248 20.99 -2.12 4.17
C ASP A 248 20.60 -1.98 5.64
N HIS A 249 20.00 -3.04 6.19
CA HIS A 249 19.84 -3.18 7.63
C HIS A 249 21.17 -3.69 8.20
N TYR A 250 22.00 -2.79 8.72
CA TYR A 250 23.16 -3.13 9.57
C TYR A 250 22.71 -3.34 11.02
#